data_AF-A0A2H5MVZ3-F1
#
_entry.id   AF-A0A2H5MVZ3-F1
#
_cell.length_a   1.000
_cell.length_b   1.000
_cell.length_c   1.000
_cell.angle_alpha   90.00
_cell.angle_beta   90.00
_cell.angle_gamma   90.00
#
_symmetry.space_group_name_H-M   'P 1'
#
loop_
_entity.id
_entity.type
_entity.pdbx_description
1 polymer ?
#
loop_
_entity_poly.entity_id
_entity_poly.type
_entity_poly.pdbx_seq_one_letter_code
_entity_poly.pdbx_strand_id
1 'polypeptide(L)'
;MSTAEAAEASTAAARDKYRSFLHDEAEKIQWRHGRPPTYDTVNQLFEEGRTKEWPKGSLEETVQNAIKSWEMELTHKTRLQDFKSINPDKFKLIVNGREGLSAEETLKAGSYNALLKNSLP
;
A
#
# COMPACT_ATOMS: atom_id res chain seq x y z
N MET A 1 29.00 -16.89 20.73
CA MET A 1 27.98 -16.28 19.85
C MET A 1 28.40 -14.85 19.64
N SER A 2 28.96 -14.58 18.46
CA SER A 2 29.59 -13.29 18.16
C SER A 2 28.52 -12.28 17.79
N THR A 3 28.71 -11.02 18.16
CA THR A 3 27.88 -9.87 17.81
C THR A 3 27.67 -9.69 16.30
N ALA A 4 28.44 -10.40 15.46
CA ALA A 4 28.24 -10.50 14.02
C ALA A 4 26.98 -11.29 13.62
N GLU A 5 26.64 -12.39 14.31
CA GLU A 5 25.42 -13.18 14.01
C GLU A 5 24.13 -12.43 14.36
N ALA A 6 24.19 -11.55 15.36
CA ALA A 6 23.06 -10.68 15.72
C ALA A 6 22.83 -9.56 14.69
N ALA A 7 23.87 -9.14 13.95
CA ALA A 7 23.76 -8.13 12.90
C ALA A 7 23.23 -8.71 11.58
N GLU A 8 23.57 -9.96 11.24
CA GLU A 8 23.06 -10.65 10.05
C GLU A 8 21.59 -11.08 10.16
N ALA A 9 21.07 -11.27 11.38
CA ALA A 9 19.66 -11.55 11.62
C ALA A 9 18.72 -10.36 11.30
N SER A 10 19.27 -9.16 11.07
CA SER A 10 18.50 -7.93 10.80
C SER A 10 18.29 -7.65 9.29
N THR A 11 18.86 -8.44 8.38
CA THR A 11 19.01 -8.06 6.95
C THR A 11 18.23 -8.89 5.95
N ALA A 12 17.12 -9.48 6.36
CA ALA A 12 16.05 -9.87 5.44
C ALA A 12 14.71 -9.79 6.17
N ALA A 13 14.14 -8.59 6.29
CA ALA A 13 12.72 -8.47 6.61
C ALA A 13 11.97 -9.36 5.61
N ALA A 14 11.31 -10.41 6.09
CA ALA A 14 10.49 -11.27 5.24
C ALA A 14 9.56 -10.36 4.43
N ARG A 15 9.58 -10.49 3.10
CA ARG A 15 8.77 -9.64 2.22
C ARG A 15 7.32 -9.67 2.70
N ASP A 16 6.68 -8.50 2.81
CA ASP A 16 5.27 -8.43 3.18
C ASP A 16 4.42 -9.34 2.27
N LYS A 17 3.59 -10.17 2.90
CA LYS A 17 2.79 -11.21 2.24
C LYS A 17 1.76 -10.66 1.25
N TYR A 18 1.27 -9.45 1.46
CA TYR A 18 0.16 -8.88 0.70
C TYR A 18 0.56 -7.69 -0.18
N ARG A 19 1.73 -7.09 0.07
CA ARG A 19 2.21 -5.86 -0.57
C ARG A 19 3.59 -6.12 -1.16
N SER A 20 3.60 -6.77 -2.32
CA SER A 20 4.84 -7.12 -3.04
C SER A 20 5.76 -5.92 -3.26
N PHE A 21 5.21 -4.74 -3.53
CA PHE A 21 5.96 -3.52 -3.84
C PHE A 21 6.54 -2.80 -2.63
N LEU A 22 6.28 -3.25 -1.39
CA LEU A 22 6.69 -2.53 -0.18
C LEU A 22 8.22 -2.44 -0.04
N HIS A 23 8.92 -3.50 -0.40
CA HIS A 23 10.38 -3.60 -0.25
C HIS A 23 11.13 -3.41 -1.58
N ASP A 24 10.42 -3.22 -2.68
CA ASP A 24 11.04 -2.99 -3.98
C ASP A 24 11.68 -1.61 -4.02
N GLU A 25 13.00 -1.56 -4.27
CA GLU A 25 13.72 -0.31 -4.52
C GLU A 25 13.49 0.74 -3.41
N ALA A 26 13.35 0.29 -2.16
CA ALA A 26 12.99 1.13 -1.02
C ALA A 26 13.91 2.36 -0.85
N GLU A 27 15.18 2.25 -1.26
CA GLU A 27 16.18 3.32 -1.26
C GLU A 27 15.91 4.44 -2.29
N LYS A 28 15.16 4.14 -3.36
CA LYS A 28 14.80 5.10 -4.42
C LYS A 28 13.43 5.76 -4.21
N ILE A 29 12.57 5.12 -3.41
CA ILE A 29 11.21 5.58 -3.13
C ILE A 29 11.25 6.75 -2.14
N GLN A 30 10.47 7.79 -2.41
CA GLN A 30 10.27 8.87 -1.45
C GLN A 30 9.11 8.57 -0.52
N TRP A 31 9.45 8.22 0.72
CA TRP A 31 8.51 7.92 1.79
C TRP A 31 8.13 9.19 2.56
N ARG A 32 6.82 9.35 2.83
CA ARG A 32 6.25 10.48 3.59
C ARG A 32 6.86 10.63 4.99
N HIS A 33 7.26 9.51 5.60
CA HIS A 33 7.87 9.48 6.93
C HIS A 33 9.34 9.04 6.90
N GLY A 34 10.00 9.18 5.74
CA GLY A 34 11.43 8.90 5.57
C GLY A 34 11.83 7.42 5.54
N ARG A 35 10.88 6.49 5.76
CA ARG A 35 11.12 5.04 5.72
C ARG A 35 9.88 4.27 5.26
N PRO A 36 10.04 3.03 4.76
CA PRO A 36 8.91 2.14 4.48
C PRO A 36 8.07 1.87 5.75
N PRO A 37 6.73 1.76 5.63
CA PRO A 37 5.87 1.33 6.73
C PRO A 37 6.06 -0.16 7.07
N THR A 38 5.65 -0.54 8.28
CA THR A 38 5.64 -1.94 8.76
C THR A 38 4.20 -2.39 8.99
N TYR A 39 3.84 -3.60 8.53
CA TYR A 39 2.47 -4.12 8.59
C TYR A 39 2.30 -5.37 9.46
N ASP A 40 3.33 -5.83 10.16
CA ASP A 40 3.33 -7.13 10.86
C ASP A 40 2.12 -7.33 11.79
N THR A 41 1.86 -6.37 12.68
CA THR A 41 0.71 -6.43 13.61
C THR A 41 -0.63 -6.39 12.90
N VAL A 42 -0.75 -5.58 11.83
CA VAL A 42 -1.99 -5.46 11.06
C VAL A 42 -2.25 -6.72 10.25
N ASN A 43 -1.20 -7.34 9.71
CA ASN A 43 -1.27 -8.60 8.98
C ASN A 43 -1.67 -9.74 9.92
N GLN A 44 -1.07 -9.81 11.11
CA GLN A 44 -1.47 -10.78 12.14
C GLN A 44 -2.96 -10.64 12.48
N LEU A 45 -3.42 -9.42 12.81
CA LEU A 45 -4.82 -9.18 13.14
C LEU A 45 -5.76 -9.53 11.98
N PHE A 46 -5.35 -9.24 10.74
CA PHE A 46 -6.09 -9.63 9.54
C PHE A 46 -6.19 -11.15 9.39
N GLU A 47 -5.11 -11.89 9.65
CA GLU A 47 -5.09 -13.35 9.58
C GLU A 47 -5.91 -14.02 10.67
N GLU A 48 -5.93 -13.44 11.88
CA GLU A 48 -6.78 -13.88 12.99
C GLU A 48 -8.26 -13.59 12.73
N GLY A 49 -8.58 -12.47 12.08
CA GLY A 49 -9.96 -12.02 11.84
C GLY A 49 -10.58 -12.45 10.51
N ARG A 50 -9.80 -12.94 9.54
CA ARG A 50 -10.34 -13.32 8.22
C ARG A 50 -11.22 -14.56 8.34
N THR A 51 -12.38 -14.52 7.68
CA THR A 51 -13.31 -15.67 7.59
C THR A 51 -13.16 -16.46 6.30
N LYS A 52 -12.35 -15.96 5.35
CA LYS A 52 -12.12 -16.58 4.05
C LYS A 52 -10.63 -16.55 3.71
N GLU A 53 -10.19 -17.64 3.11
CA GLU A 53 -8.86 -17.77 2.53
C GLU A 53 -8.98 -17.86 1.02
N TRP A 54 -8.27 -16.97 0.31
CA TRP A 54 -8.26 -16.99 -1.15
C TRP A 54 -7.24 -18.00 -1.65
N PRO A 55 -7.58 -18.85 -2.63
CA PRO A 55 -6.61 -19.71 -3.27
C PRO A 55 -5.47 -18.90 -3.89
N LYS A 56 -4.24 -19.43 -3.84
CA LYS A 56 -3.09 -18.80 -4.49
C LYS A 56 -3.32 -18.68 -5.99
N GLY A 57 -3.09 -17.48 -6.54
CA GLY A 57 -3.31 -17.14 -7.94
C GLY A 57 -4.78 -16.85 -8.29
N SER A 58 -5.69 -16.79 -7.30
CA SER A 58 -7.08 -16.44 -7.57
C SER A 58 -7.27 -14.94 -7.85
N LEU A 59 -8.40 -14.61 -8.47
CA LEU A 59 -8.78 -13.21 -8.71
C LEU A 59 -8.95 -12.46 -7.39
N GLU A 60 -9.55 -13.10 -6.39
CA GLU A 60 -9.80 -12.51 -5.06
C GLU A 60 -8.48 -12.21 -4.34
N GLU A 61 -7.49 -13.12 -4.41
CA GLU A 61 -6.14 -12.86 -3.90
C GLU A 61 -5.53 -11.64 -4.61
N THR A 62 -5.64 -11.61 -5.94
CA THR A 62 -5.10 -10.51 -6.76
C THR A 62 -5.73 -9.18 -6.39
N VAL A 63 -7.06 -9.11 -6.29
CA VAL A 63 -7.80 -7.89 -5.93
C VAL A 63 -7.44 -7.44 -4.52
N GLN A 64 -7.38 -8.36 -3.55
CA GLN A 64 -6.98 -8.03 -2.18
C GLN A 64 -5.59 -7.40 -2.13
N ASN A 65 -4.62 -8.01 -2.80
CA ASN A 65 -3.23 -7.54 -2.79
C ASN A 65 -3.08 -6.22 -3.56
N ALA A 66 -3.83 -6.03 -4.66
CA ALA A 66 -3.87 -4.78 -5.41
C ALA A 66 -4.39 -3.62 -4.55
N ILE A 67 -5.51 -3.79 -3.84
CA ILE A 67 -6.08 -2.74 -2.98
C ILE A 67 -5.19 -2.45 -1.77
N LYS A 68 -4.65 -3.49 -1.09
CA LYS A 68 -3.71 -3.32 0.03
C LYS A 68 -2.43 -2.59 -0.38
N SER A 69 -1.95 -2.85 -1.60
CA SER A 69 -0.79 -2.16 -2.17
C SER A 69 -1.12 -0.71 -2.52
N TRP A 70 -2.24 -0.47 -3.22
CA TRP A 70 -2.65 0.89 -3.60
C TRP A 70 -2.85 1.81 -2.40
N GLU A 71 -3.51 1.32 -1.34
CA GLU A 71 -3.73 2.11 -0.11
C GLU A 71 -2.38 2.46 0.55
N MET A 72 -1.48 1.49 0.66
CA MET A 72 -0.13 1.72 1.19
C MET A 72 0.62 2.78 0.37
N GLU A 73 0.59 2.67 -0.95
CA GLU A 73 1.24 3.64 -1.84
C GLU A 73 0.66 5.03 -1.67
N LEU A 74 -0.67 5.16 -1.69
CA LEU A 74 -1.36 6.44 -1.56
C LEU A 74 -1.11 7.12 -0.21
N THR A 75 -1.09 6.33 0.87
CA THR A 75 -0.90 6.84 2.22
C THR A 75 0.57 7.20 2.49
N HIS A 76 1.52 6.37 2.04
CA HIS A 76 2.93 6.49 2.46
C HIS A 76 3.90 7.04 1.42
N LYS A 77 3.63 6.94 0.12
CA LYS A 77 4.52 7.50 -0.93
C LYS A 77 4.14 8.95 -1.22
N THR A 78 5.13 9.78 -1.59
CA THR A 78 4.92 11.21 -1.86
C THR A 78 4.90 11.55 -3.35
N ARG A 79 5.29 10.63 -4.24
CA ARG A 79 5.35 10.84 -5.68
C ARG A 79 4.64 9.73 -6.43
N LEU A 80 3.89 10.09 -7.46
CA LEU A 80 3.17 9.12 -8.30
C LEU A 80 4.09 8.22 -9.12
N GLN A 81 5.28 8.70 -9.49
CA GLN A 81 6.28 7.88 -10.19
C GLN A 81 6.74 6.65 -9.39
N ASP A 82 6.53 6.68 -8.07
CA ASP A 82 6.88 5.57 -7.19
C ASP A 82 5.72 4.55 -7.06
N PHE A 83 4.55 4.82 -7.66
CA PHE A 83 3.37 3.95 -7.59
C PHE A 83 3.50 2.86 -8.65
N LYS A 84 3.27 1.60 -8.24
CA LYS A 84 3.26 0.43 -9.13
C LYS A 84 1.86 -0.17 -9.27
N SER A 85 0.92 0.19 -8.39
CA SER A 85 -0.44 -0.37 -8.36
C SER A 85 -1.40 0.24 -9.38
N ILE A 86 -1.09 1.40 -9.95
CA ILE A 86 -1.96 2.15 -10.86
C ILE A 86 -1.20 2.65 -12.08
N ASN A 87 -1.93 2.96 -13.15
CA ASN A 87 -1.44 3.79 -14.24
C ASN A 87 -1.79 5.26 -13.93
N PRO A 88 -0.82 6.14 -13.61
CA PRO A 88 -1.11 7.52 -13.20
C PRO A 88 -1.90 8.32 -14.25
N ASP A 89 -1.57 8.14 -15.53
CA ASP A 89 -2.18 8.88 -16.64
C ASP A 89 -3.66 8.52 -16.87
N LYS A 90 -4.05 7.30 -16.47
CA LYS A 90 -5.40 6.77 -16.68
C LYS A 90 -6.21 6.63 -15.40
N PHE A 91 -5.59 6.82 -14.25
CA PHE A 91 -6.24 6.60 -12.96
C PHE A 91 -7.31 7.65 -12.69
N LYS A 92 -8.48 7.17 -12.27
CA LYS A 92 -9.59 7.99 -11.80
C LYS A 92 -10.18 7.39 -10.53
N LEU A 93 -10.19 8.16 -9.44
CA LEU A 93 -10.90 7.81 -8.22
C LEU A 93 -12.28 8.47 -8.22
N ILE A 94 -13.32 7.67 -8.35
CA ILE A 94 -14.72 8.11 -8.34
C ILE A 94 -15.37 7.53 -7.09
N VAL A 95 -15.85 8.40 -6.20
CA VAL A 95 -16.55 8.01 -4.98
C VAL A 95 -17.80 8.87 -4.79
N ASN A 96 -18.83 8.28 -4.19
CA ASN A 96 -20.06 8.99 -3.78
C ASN A 96 -20.74 9.78 -4.92
N GLY A 97 -20.73 9.25 -6.16
CA GLY A 97 -21.45 9.80 -7.31
C GLY A 97 -20.86 11.09 -7.92
N ARG A 98 -19.61 11.45 -7.59
CA ARG A 98 -18.97 12.69 -8.06
C ARG A 98 -18.15 12.51 -9.34
N GLU A 99 -17.65 13.63 -9.86
CA GLU A 99 -16.57 13.64 -10.85
C GLU A 99 -15.29 12.97 -10.30
N GLY A 100 -14.58 12.25 -11.16
CA GLY A 100 -13.41 11.46 -10.79
C GLY A 100 -12.14 12.29 -10.60
N LEU A 101 -11.47 12.09 -9.47
CA LEU A 101 -10.18 12.70 -9.16
C LEU A 101 -9.06 12.00 -9.95
N SER A 102 -8.10 12.76 -10.49
CA SER A 102 -6.85 12.22 -11.02
C SER A 102 -5.98 11.60 -9.92
N ALA A 103 -4.91 10.92 -10.30
CA ALA A 103 -3.92 10.40 -9.36
C ALA A 103 -3.27 11.54 -8.54
N GLU A 104 -2.92 12.66 -9.19
CA GLU A 104 -2.30 13.84 -8.56
C GLU A 104 -3.26 14.48 -7.56
N GLU A 105 -4.52 14.67 -7.96
CA GLU A 105 -5.55 15.24 -7.10
C GLU A 105 -5.80 14.35 -5.88
N THR A 106 -5.83 13.02 -6.09
CA THR A 106 -6.03 12.03 -5.04
C THR A 106 -4.86 12.03 -4.05
N LEU A 107 -3.62 12.03 -4.54
CA LEU A 107 -2.42 12.09 -3.71
C LEU A 107 -2.32 13.39 -2.91
N LYS A 108 -2.68 14.52 -3.53
CA LYS A 108 -2.67 15.84 -2.88
C LYS A 108 -3.74 15.95 -1.80
N ALA A 109 -4.93 15.40 -2.03
CA ALA A 109 -6.00 15.38 -1.04
C ALA A 109 -5.67 14.48 0.16
N GLY A 110 -4.96 13.38 -0.09
CA GLY A 110 -4.74 12.30 0.88
C GLY A 110 -5.87 11.27 0.84
N SER A 111 -5.57 10.03 1.23
CA SER A 111 -6.44 8.86 1.08
C SER A 111 -7.84 9.06 1.68
N TYR A 112 -7.93 9.37 2.97
CA TYR A 112 -9.23 9.55 3.64
C TYR A 112 -10.03 10.74 3.12
N ASN A 113 -9.40 11.88 2.87
CA ASN A 113 -10.10 13.03 2.29
C ASN A 113 -10.64 12.70 0.90
N ALA A 114 -9.88 11.96 0.08
CA ALA A 114 -10.34 11.57 -1.24
C ALA A 114 -11.52 10.58 -1.18
N LEU A 115 -11.49 9.60 -0.27
CA LEU A 115 -12.52 8.57 -0.08
C LEU A 115 -13.78 9.07 0.62
N LEU A 116 -13.65 9.92 1.64
CA LEU A 116 -14.75 10.39 2.49
C LEU A 116 -15.38 11.68 2.00
N LYS A 117 -14.76 12.36 1.03
CA LYS A 117 -15.40 13.51 0.38
C LYS A 117 -16.80 13.11 -0.06
N ASN A 118 -17.74 14.02 0.05
CA ASN A 118 -19.13 13.82 -0.36
C ASN A 118 -19.59 15.03 -1.17
N SER A 119 -20.81 15.00 -1.69
CA SER A 119 -21.43 16.11 -2.42
C SER A 119 -22.16 17.09 -1.49
N LEU A 120 -22.09 16.89 -0.17
CA LEU A 120 -22.71 17.76 0.82
C LEU A 120 -21.78 18.96 1.11
N PRO A 121 -22.34 20.15 1.37
CA PRO A 121 -21.57 21.34 1.70
C PRO A 121 -20.85 21.23 3.04
#